data_AF-A0A5C7V319-F1
#
_entry.id   AF-A0A5C7V319-F1
#
_cell.length_a   1.000
_cell.length_b   1.000
_cell.length_c   1.000
_cell.angle_alpha   90.00
_cell.angle_beta   90.00
_cell.angle_gamma   90.00
#
_symmetry.space_group_name_H-M   'P 1'
#
loop_
_entity.id
_entity.type
_entity.pdbx_description
1 polymer ?
#
loop_
_entity_poly.entity_id
_entity_poly.type
_entity_poly.pdbx_seq_one_letter_code
_entity_poly.pdbx_strand_id
1 'polypeptide(L)'
;MAQNDAKRALANKLVQLQLKTDGPAITDQLTNSAVQPIVAGWSQRLDETVPPARQKEVRDKLDVELKKFADSTHKSIEAQVGKAAEAAMVPIFMEKLSEEEMKTIIAYMESPASAKLQALGADATDAWAKRIIDSTRSQVEASAKTFESAADRIVKAAAGGASGAAAATKK
;
A
#
# COMPACT_ATOMS: atom_id res chain seq x y z
N MET A 1 -3.86 -43.19 -3.48
CA MET A 1 -5.16 -42.52 -3.31
C MET A 1 -5.21 -41.81 -1.95
N ALA A 2 -5.34 -42.53 -0.83
CA ALA A 2 -5.50 -41.93 0.52
C ALA A 2 -4.45 -40.87 0.93
N GLN A 3 -3.15 -41.09 0.66
CA GLN A 3 -2.10 -40.12 1.00
C GLN A 3 -2.21 -38.82 0.16
N ASN A 4 -2.62 -38.94 -1.10
CA ASN A 4 -2.82 -37.78 -1.98
C ASN A 4 -4.04 -36.97 -1.53
N ASP A 5 -5.08 -37.65 -1.03
CA ASP A 5 -6.29 -37.02 -0.50
C ASP A 5 -6.01 -36.28 0.82
N ALA A 6 -5.19 -36.86 1.71
CA ALA A 6 -4.76 -36.22 2.94
C ALA A 6 -3.93 -34.94 2.67
N LYS A 7 -2.95 -35.03 1.77
CA LYS A 7 -2.14 -33.88 1.36
C LYS A 7 -3.00 -32.78 0.71
N ARG A 8 -4.00 -33.15 -0.09
CA ARG A 8 -4.94 -32.20 -0.69
C ARG A 8 -5.81 -31.51 0.36
N ALA A 9 -6.27 -32.23 1.38
CA ALA A 9 -7.01 -31.63 2.49
C ALA A 9 -6.19 -30.58 3.25
N LEU A 10 -4.89 -30.85 3.47
CA LEU A 10 -3.97 -29.89 4.07
C LEU A 10 -3.72 -28.68 3.17
N ALA A 11 -3.52 -28.89 1.87
CA ALA A 11 -3.38 -27.80 0.91
C ALA A 11 -4.62 -26.88 0.91
N ASN A 12 -5.83 -27.47 0.90
CA ASN A 12 -7.08 -26.70 1.01
C ASN A 12 -7.14 -25.90 2.32
N LYS A 13 -6.79 -26.52 3.46
CA LYS A 13 -6.76 -25.84 4.76
C LYS A 13 -5.78 -24.67 4.76
N LEU A 14 -4.60 -24.85 4.18
CA LEU A 14 -3.60 -23.79 4.05
C LEU A 14 -4.10 -22.62 3.20
N VAL A 15 -4.74 -22.90 2.05
CA VAL A 15 -5.40 -21.87 1.23
C VAL A 15 -6.44 -21.10 2.03
N GLN A 16 -7.27 -21.79 2.81
CA GLN A 16 -8.31 -21.14 3.62
C GLN A 16 -7.71 -20.26 4.74
N LEU A 17 -6.61 -20.67 5.37
CA LEU A 17 -5.90 -19.83 6.34
C LEU A 17 -5.29 -18.58 5.69
N GLN A 18 -4.73 -18.74 4.49
CA GLN A 18 -4.12 -17.65 3.76
C GLN A 18 -5.17 -16.67 3.23
N LEU A 19 -6.29 -17.16 2.70
CA LEU A 19 -7.44 -16.35 2.31
C LEU A 19 -7.99 -15.51 3.48
N LYS A 20 -8.05 -16.06 4.69
CA LYS A 20 -8.49 -15.29 5.86
C LYS A 20 -7.57 -14.12 6.20
N THR A 21 -6.28 -14.25 5.86
CA THR A 21 -5.26 -13.25 6.16
C THR A 21 -5.14 -12.23 5.03
N ASP A 22 -5.01 -12.70 3.79
CA ASP A 22 -4.67 -11.89 2.62
C ASP A 22 -5.90 -11.50 1.78
N GLY A 23 -7.01 -12.25 1.90
CA GLY A 23 -8.21 -12.07 1.08
C GLY A 23 -8.81 -10.66 1.16
N PRO A 24 -9.00 -10.07 2.35
CA PRO A 24 -9.48 -8.70 2.47
C PRO A 24 -8.56 -7.69 1.77
N ALA A 25 -7.25 -7.77 2.02
CA ALA A 25 -6.27 -6.86 1.44
C ALA A 25 -6.22 -6.96 -0.10
N ILE A 26 -6.26 -8.18 -0.66
CA ILE A 26 -6.32 -8.41 -2.11
C ILE A 26 -7.62 -7.84 -2.69
N THR A 27 -8.75 -8.06 -2.00
CA THR A 27 -10.05 -7.54 -2.42
C THR A 27 -10.05 -6.01 -2.47
N ASP A 28 -9.54 -5.36 -1.43
CA ASP A 28 -9.41 -3.91 -1.35
C ASP A 28 -8.48 -3.37 -2.43
N GLN A 29 -7.31 -3.99 -2.62
CA GLN A 29 -6.34 -3.60 -3.63
C GLN A 29 -6.94 -3.66 -5.05
N LEU A 30 -7.57 -4.78 -5.39
CA LEU A 30 -8.17 -4.97 -6.71
C LEU A 30 -9.37 -4.03 -6.91
N THR A 31 -10.20 -3.83 -5.89
CA THR A 31 -11.32 -2.88 -5.94
C THR A 31 -10.81 -1.47 -6.19
N ASN A 32 -9.82 -1.01 -5.42
CA ASN A 32 -9.22 0.30 -5.60
C ASN A 32 -8.61 0.47 -6.99
N SER A 33 -7.94 -0.56 -7.52
CA SER A 33 -7.36 -0.52 -8.86
C SER A 33 -8.42 -0.36 -9.96
N ALA A 34 -9.62 -0.93 -9.76
CA ALA A 34 -10.73 -0.81 -10.69
C ALA A 34 -11.46 0.53 -10.56
N VAL A 35 -11.58 1.06 -9.33
CA VAL A 35 -12.35 2.28 -9.04
C VAL A 35 -11.55 3.56 -9.35
N GLN A 36 -10.26 3.60 -9.02
CA GLN A 36 -9.42 4.80 -9.15
C GLN A 36 -9.44 5.47 -10.54
N PRO A 37 -9.32 4.74 -11.66
CA PRO A 37 -9.35 5.37 -12.99
C PRO A 37 -10.69 6.04 -13.31
N ILE A 38 -11.79 5.46 -12.83
CA ILE A 38 -13.13 6.02 -13.01
C ILE A 38 -13.24 7.34 -12.25
N VAL A 39 -12.74 7.37 -11.00
CA VAL A 39 -12.69 8.59 -10.17
C VAL A 39 -11.92 9.72 -10.84
N ALA A 40 -10.70 9.43 -11.29
CA ALA A 40 -9.88 10.41 -11.97
C ALA A 40 -10.55 10.95 -13.24
N GLY A 41 -11.15 10.07 -14.04
CA GLY A 41 -11.79 10.44 -15.30
C GLY A 41 -13.01 11.36 -15.15
N TRP A 42 -13.86 11.14 -14.13
CA TRP A 42 -15.00 12.03 -13.91
C TRP A 42 -14.64 13.31 -13.18
N SER A 43 -13.65 13.30 -12.27
CA SER A 43 -13.19 14.51 -11.59
C SER A 43 -12.73 15.56 -12.60
N GLN A 44 -11.93 15.14 -13.58
CA GLN A 44 -11.51 16.02 -14.68
C GLN A 44 -12.71 16.56 -15.47
N ARG A 45 -13.65 15.69 -15.86
CA ARG A 45 -14.84 16.11 -16.62
C ARG A 45 -15.71 17.08 -15.82
N LEU A 46 -15.86 16.89 -14.51
CA LEU A 46 -16.63 17.78 -13.64
C LEU A 46 -16.01 19.19 -13.63
N ASP A 47 -14.70 19.27 -13.46
CA ASP A 47 -13.99 20.55 -13.41
C ASP A 47 -14.05 21.29 -14.76
N GLU A 48 -14.07 20.56 -15.88
CA GLU A 48 -14.18 21.12 -17.24
C GLU A 48 -15.62 21.53 -17.63
N THR A 49 -16.65 20.82 -17.15
CA THR A 49 -18.02 20.93 -17.70
C THR A 49 -19.05 21.50 -16.73
N VAL A 50 -18.77 21.56 -15.43
CA VAL A 50 -19.73 21.99 -14.41
C VAL A 50 -19.35 23.36 -13.84
N PRO A 51 -20.24 24.36 -13.88
CA PRO A 51 -20.00 25.67 -13.28
C PRO A 51 -19.67 25.56 -11.77
N PRO A 52 -18.75 26.38 -11.23
CA PRO A 52 -18.29 26.28 -9.84
C PRO A 52 -19.42 26.24 -8.79
N ALA A 53 -20.47 27.05 -8.99
CA ALA A 53 -21.63 27.12 -8.10
C ALA A 53 -22.41 25.79 -7.99
N ARG A 54 -22.31 24.90 -8.98
CA ARG A 54 -23.00 23.61 -9.01
C ARG A 54 -22.08 22.43 -8.74
N GLN A 55 -20.76 22.63 -8.72
CA GLN A 55 -19.81 21.54 -8.56
C GLN A 55 -20.03 20.75 -7.27
N LYS A 56 -20.35 21.41 -6.14
CA LYS A 56 -20.63 20.72 -4.88
C LYS A 56 -21.84 19.78 -4.99
N GLU A 57 -22.97 20.29 -5.49
CA GLU A 57 -24.20 19.49 -5.67
C GLU A 57 -23.95 18.27 -6.57
N VAL A 58 -23.19 18.46 -7.66
CA VAL A 58 -22.88 17.38 -8.60
C VAL A 58 -21.89 16.38 -8.01
N ARG A 59 -20.86 16.83 -7.28
CA ARG A 59 -19.92 15.96 -6.55
C ARG A 59 -20.67 15.09 -5.54
N ASP A 60 -21.54 15.67 -4.72
CA ASP A 60 -22.30 14.93 -3.71
C ASP A 60 -23.17 13.81 -4.35
N LYS A 61 -23.78 14.06 -5.53
CA LYS A 61 -24.54 13.04 -6.28
C LYS A 61 -23.63 11.96 -6.89
N LEU A 62 -22.48 12.36 -7.42
CA LEU A 62 -21.51 11.43 -7.99
C LEU A 62 -20.89 10.53 -6.91
N ASP A 63 -20.65 11.05 -5.70
CA ASP A 63 -20.13 10.27 -4.58
C ASP A 63 -21.08 9.13 -4.18
N VAL A 64 -22.40 9.36 -4.24
CA VAL A 64 -23.40 8.31 -4.00
C VAL A 64 -23.32 7.19 -5.04
N GLU A 65 -23.24 7.55 -6.33
CA GLU A 65 -23.13 6.56 -7.41
C GLU A 65 -21.77 5.86 -7.40
N LEU A 66 -20.70 6.58 -7.08
CA LEU A 66 -19.36 6.04 -6.91
C LEU A 66 -19.34 5.01 -5.78
N LYS A 67 -19.98 5.32 -4.64
CA LYS A 67 -20.09 4.37 -3.53
C LYS A 67 -20.83 3.09 -3.95
N LYS A 68 -21.96 3.20 -4.66
CA LYS A 68 -22.68 2.03 -5.18
C LYS A 68 -21.82 1.19 -6.11
N PHE A 69 -21.10 1.86 -7.03
CA PHE A 69 -20.20 1.21 -7.95
C PHE A 69 -19.03 0.50 -7.24
N ALA A 70 -18.40 1.17 -6.28
CA ALA A 70 -17.32 0.60 -5.47
C ALA A 70 -17.81 -0.59 -4.64
N ASP A 71 -18.96 -0.48 -3.96
CA ASP A 71 -19.54 -1.55 -3.16
C ASP A 71 -19.92 -2.77 -4.04
N SER A 72 -20.47 -2.54 -5.24
CA SER A 72 -20.79 -3.61 -6.21
C SER A 72 -19.52 -4.27 -6.77
N THR A 73 -18.51 -3.47 -7.09
CA THR A 73 -17.21 -3.94 -7.58
C THR A 73 -16.50 -4.78 -6.52
N HIS A 74 -16.47 -4.31 -5.28
CA HIS A 74 -15.92 -5.03 -4.13
C HIS A 74 -16.57 -6.40 -3.99
N LYS A 75 -17.91 -6.48 -3.91
CA LYS A 75 -18.62 -7.77 -3.78
C LYS A 75 -18.32 -8.72 -4.93
N SER A 76 -18.18 -8.19 -6.14
CA SER A 76 -17.87 -8.99 -7.33
C SER A 76 -16.45 -9.56 -7.26
N ILE A 77 -15.49 -8.76 -6.82
CA ILE A 77 -14.09 -9.16 -6.63
C ILE A 77 -13.96 -10.14 -5.48
N GLU A 78 -14.56 -9.86 -4.32
CA GLU A 78 -14.55 -10.72 -3.13
C GLU A 78 -15.04 -12.14 -3.46
N ALA A 79 -16.15 -12.22 -4.22
CA ALA A 79 -16.69 -13.50 -4.67
C ALA A 79 -15.73 -14.28 -5.58
N GLN A 80 -14.86 -13.59 -6.34
CA GLN A 80 -13.85 -14.22 -7.18
C GLN A 80 -12.58 -14.57 -6.42
N VAL A 81 -12.14 -13.74 -5.46
CA VAL A 81 -10.98 -14.04 -4.60
C VAL A 81 -11.16 -15.39 -3.91
N GLY A 82 -12.33 -15.63 -3.30
CA GLY A 82 -12.64 -16.91 -2.66
C GLY A 82 -12.68 -18.09 -3.64
N LYS A 83 -13.30 -17.92 -4.82
CA LYS A 83 -13.45 -18.99 -5.82
C LYS A 83 -12.15 -19.35 -6.54
N ALA A 84 -11.33 -18.35 -6.84
CA ALA A 84 -10.11 -18.52 -7.64
C ALA A 84 -8.95 -19.08 -6.82
N ALA A 85 -8.92 -18.82 -5.51
CA ALA A 85 -7.80 -19.18 -4.65
C ALA A 85 -7.54 -20.68 -4.59
N GLU A 86 -8.56 -21.52 -4.44
CA GLU A 86 -8.36 -22.98 -4.40
C GLU A 86 -7.79 -23.51 -5.71
N ALA A 87 -8.36 -23.09 -6.86
CA ALA A 87 -7.90 -23.50 -8.17
C ALA A 87 -6.47 -23.05 -8.47
N ALA A 88 -6.07 -21.87 -7.98
CA ALA A 88 -4.74 -21.30 -8.21
C ALA A 88 -3.67 -21.88 -7.26
N MET A 89 -3.99 -22.01 -5.97
CA MET A 89 -2.99 -22.26 -4.93
C MET A 89 -2.86 -23.73 -4.55
N VAL A 90 -3.93 -24.53 -4.61
CA VAL A 90 -3.88 -25.95 -4.22
C VAL A 90 -2.87 -26.74 -5.08
N PRO A 91 -2.82 -26.60 -6.42
CA PRO A 91 -1.82 -27.29 -7.23
C PRO A 91 -0.39 -26.90 -6.84
N ILE A 92 -0.15 -25.62 -6.55
CA ILE A 92 1.17 -25.10 -6.14
C ILE A 92 1.59 -25.74 -4.82
N PHE A 93 0.72 -25.75 -3.81
CA PHE A 93 1.04 -26.36 -2.52
C PHE A 93 1.25 -27.87 -2.64
N MET A 94 0.41 -28.56 -3.40
CA MET A 94 0.56 -30.00 -3.65
C MET A 94 1.88 -30.35 -4.33
N GLU A 95 2.38 -29.50 -5.23
CA GLU A 95 3.65 -29.70 -5.92
C GLU A 95 4.86 -29.32 -5.06
N LYS A 96 4.79 -28.19 -4.34
CA LYS A 96 5.95 -27.56 -3.71
C LYS A 96 6.17 -27.90 -2.24
N LEU A 97 5.13 -28.36 -1.53
CA LEU A 97 5.22 -28.67 -0.10
C LEU A 97 5.00 -30.17 0.13
N SER A 98 5.65 -30.73 1.12
CA SER A 98 5.34 -32.04 1.69
C SER A 98 4.17 -31.96 2.66
N GLU A 99 3.61 -33.13 3.03
CA GLU A 99 2.53 -33.22 4.02
C GLU A 99 2.96 -32.65 5.39
N GLU A 100 4.19 -32.97 5.82
CA GLU A 100 4.74 -32.53 7.10
C GLU A 100 5.02 -31.01 7.12
N GLU A 101 5.48 -30.45 6.01
CA GLU A 101 5.65 -28.99 5.87
C GLU A 101 4.29 -28.28 5.95
N MET A 102 3.26 -28.78 5.24
CA MET A 102 1.92 -28.20 5.32
C MET A 102 1.37 -28.25 6.76
N LYS A 103 1.50 -29.39 7.46
CA LYS A 103 1.08 -29.52 8.86
C LYS A 103 1.81 -28.52 9.76
N THR A 104 3.12 -28.38 9.57
CA THR A 104 3.95 -27.46 10.36
C THR A 104 3.52 -26.00 10.15
N ILE A 105 3.30 -25.60 8.90
CA ILE A 105 2.84 -24.26 8.55
C ILE A 105 1.45 -23.99 9.14
N ILE A 106 0.51 -24.93 8.97
CA ILE A 106 -0.85 -24.82 9.51
C ILE A 106 -0.82 -24.68 11.03
N ALA A 107 -0.06 -25.53 11.73
CA ALA A 107 0.07 -25.48 13.17
C ALA A 107 0.65 -24.14 13.65
N TYR A 108 1.64 -23.60 12.94
CA TYR A 108 2.18 -22.28 13.23
C TYR A 108 1.14 -21.18 13.02
N MET A 109 0.45 -21.15 11.87
CA MET A 109 -0.57 -20.14 11.55
C MET A 109 -1.74 -20.14 12.55
N GLU A 110 -2.14 -21.32 13.03
CA GLU A 110 -3.22 -21.46 14.03
C GLU A 110 -2.74 -21.23 15.47
N SER A 111 -1.43 -21.10 15.69
CA SER A 111 -0.89 -20.97 17.04
C SER A 111 -1.20 -19.60 17.67
N PRO A 112 -1.61 -19.56 18.95
CA PRO A 112 -1.75 -18.29 19.68
C PRO A 112 -0.45 -17.48 19.73
N ALA A 113 0.70 -18.16 19.70
CA ALA A 113 2.01 -17.52 19.66
C ALA A 113 2.23 -16.74 18.35
N SER A 114 1.85 -17.31 17.20
CA SER A 114 1.93 -16.62 15.91
C SER A 114 1.01 -15.39 15.88
N ALA A 115 -0.24 -15.53 16.34
CA ALA A 115 -1.16 -14.39 16.44
C ALA A 115 -0.61 -13.28 17.36
N LYS A 116 -0.02 -13.64 18.50
CA LYS A 116 0.64 -12.69 19.41
C LYS A 116 1.84 -12.02 18.75
N LEU A 117 2.67 -12.77 18.00
CA LEU A 117 3.81 -12.21 17.30
C LEU A 117 3.39 -11.18 16.24
N GLN A 118 2.34 -11.47 15.48
CA GLN A 118 1.77 -10.53 14.50
C GLN A 118 1.27 -9.25 15.18
N ALA A 119 0.52 -9.38 16.28
CA ALA A 119 -0.01 -8.24 17.04
C ALA A 119 1.10 -7.33 17.62
N LEU A 120 2.25 -7.91 18.00
CA LEU A 120 3.40 -7.17 18.53
C LEU A 120 4.25 -6.51 17.44
N GLY A 121 4.02 -6.82 16.16
CA GLY A 121 4.87 -6.36 15.05
C GLY A 121 4.97 -4.84 14.92
N ALA A 122 3.84 -4.13 15.10
CA ALA A 122 3.81 -2.67 15.03
C ALA A 122 4.63 -2.04 16.18
N ASP A 123 4.37 -2.45 17.42
CA ASP A 123 5.07 -1.95 18.60
C ASP A 123 6.59 -2.19 18.51
N ALA A 124 7.00 -3.38 18.05
CA ALA A 124 8.41 -3.71 17.87
C ALA A 124 9.06 -2.84 16.78
N THR A 125 8.35 -2.61 15.68
CA THR A 125 8.81 -1.75 14.57
C THR A 125 8.97 -0.30 15.04
N ASP A 126 8.00 0.22 15.79
CA ASP A 126 8.04 1.58 16.34
C ASP A 126 9.21 1.75 17.32
N ALA A 127 9.42 0.78 18.20
CA ALA A 127 10.54 0.78 19.13
C ALA A 127 11.89 0.77 18.38
N TRP A 128 12.01 -0.03 17.32
CA TRP A 128 13.20 -0.07 16.49
C TRP A 128 13.43 1.23 15.74
N ALA A 129 12.39 1.80 15.13
CA ALA A 129 12.45 3.09 14.42
C ALA A 129 12.90 4.22 15.35
N LYS A 130 12.33 4.30 16.56
CA LYS A 130 12.74 5.27 17.58
C LYS A 130 14.23 5.15 17.90
N ARG A 131 14.74 3.92 18.05
CA ARG A 131 16.16 3.66 18.33
C ARG A 131 17.06 4.16 17.19
N ILE A 132 16.65 3.94 15.94
CA ILE A 132 17.38 4.44 14.75
C ILE A 132 17.42 5.97 14.76
N ILE A 133 16.28 6.62 14.97
CA ILE A 133 16.17 8.08 15.02
C ILE A 133 17.09 8.65 16.10
N ASP A 134 17.01 8.11 17.31
CA ASP A 134 17.83 8.57 18.44
C ASP A 134 19.33 8.40 18.16
N SER A 135 19.73 7.32 17.49
CA SER A 135 21.13 7.03 17.17
C SER A 135 21.69 7.85 16.01
N THR A 136 20.82 8.34 15.10
CA THR A 136 21.23 9.05 13.87
C THR A 136 21.02 10.56 13.94
N ARG A 137 20.23 11.05 14.90
CA ARG A 137 19.83 12.46 15.04
C ARG A 137 21.00 13.43 14.92
N SER A 138 22.06 13.26 15.72
CA SER A 138 23.19 14.21 15.75
C SER A 138 23.94 14.27 14.41
N GLN A 139 24.12 13.13 13.76
CA GLN A 139 24.77 13.05 12.45
C GLN A 139 23.90 13.74 11.39
N VAL A 140 22.59 13.47 11.37
CA VAL A 140 21.66 14.11 10.43
C VAL A 140 21.63 15.62 10.64
N GLU A 141 21.58 16.10 11.88
CA GLU A 141 21.63 17.52 12.22
C GLU A 141 22.94 18.19 11.74
N ALA A 142 24.08 17.51 11.86
CA ALA A 142 25.36 18.01 11.36
C ALA A 142 25.40 18.07 9.82
N SER A 143 24.89 17.04 9.15
CA SER A 143 24.76 17.02 7.68
C SER A 143 23.81 18.12 7.19
N ALA A 144 22.70 18.37 7.89
CA ALA A 144 21.75 19.44 7.57
C ALA A 144 22.42 20.83 7.62
N LYS A 145 23.14 21.15 8.71
CA LYS A 145 23.88 22.43 8.82
C LYS A 145 24.92 22.61 7.72
N THR A 146 25.60 21.51 7.34
CA THR A 146 26.57 21.52 6.24
C THR A 146 25.89 21.86 4.91
N PHE A 147 24.73 21.25 4.66
CA PHE A 147 23.93 21.54 3.48
C PHE A 147 23.43 22.99 3.47
N GLU A 148 22.85 23.48 4.57
CA GLU A 148 22.36 24.86 4.70
C GLU A 148 23.46 25.88 4.39
N SER A 149 24.66 25.66 4.93
CA SER A 149 25.82 26.53 4.67
C SER A 149 26.24 26.55 3.20
N ALA A 150 26.17 25.40 2.52
CA ALA A 150 26.47 25.29 1.10
C ALA A 150 25.38 25.96 0.25
N ALA A 151 24.11 25.73 0.58
CA ALA A 151 22.96 26.33 -0.09
C ALA A 151 22.99 27.86 0.01
N ASP A 152 23.23 28.41 1.20
CA ASP A 152 23.35 29.86 1.43
C ASP A 152 24.44 30.50 0.56
N ARG A 153 25.59 29.83 0.43
CA ARG A 153 26.69 30.31 -0.42
C ARG A 153 26.27 30.35 -1.89
N ILE A 154 25.61 29.31 -2.38
CA ILE A 154 25.13 29.23 -3.77
C ILE A 154 24.09 30.33 -4.03
N VAL A 155 23.10 30.49 -3.15
CA VAL A 155 22.05 31.51 -3.28
C VAL A 155 22.65 32.93 -3.24
N LYS A 156 23.57 33.21 -2.31
CA LYS A 156 24.26 34.51 -2.24
C LYS A 156 25.11 34.79 -3.48
N ALA A 157 25.80 33.78 -4.02
CA ALA A 157 26.57 33.94 -5.26
C ALA A 157 25.66 34.30 -6.45
N ALA A 158 24.48 33.68 -6.55
CA ALA A 158 23.49 34.02 -7.56
C ALA A 158 22.91 35.44 -7.37
N ALA A 159 22.66 35.87 -6.12
CA ALA A 159 22.16 37.21 -5.80
C ALA A 159 23.20 38.33 -6.03
N GLY A 160 24.48 38.06 -5.74
CA GLY A 160 25.59 39.01 -5.98
C GLY A 160 25.90 39.22 -7.46
N GLY A 161 25.61 38.25 -8.32
CA GLY A 161 25.72 38.37 -9.79
C GLY A 161 24.74 39.38 -10.40
N ALA A 162 23.64 39.70 -9.72
CA ALA A 162 22.68 40.71 -10.18
C ALA A 162 23.16 42.16 -9.95
N SER A 163 24.08 42.40 -9.01
CA SER A 163 24.56 43.77 -8.72
C SER A 163 25.73 44.21 -9.61
N GLY A 164 26.34 43.29 -10.37
CA GLY A 164 27.42 43.60 -11.32
C GLY A 164 26.94 44.06 -12.70
N ALA A 165 25.70 43.74 -13.09
CA ALA A 165 25.16 44.09 -14.41
C ALA A 165 24.61 45.54 -14.48
N ALA A 166 24.31 46.17 -13.34
CA ALA A 166 23.79 47.54 -13.30
C ALA A 166 24.86 48.64 -13.39
N ALA A 167 26.15 48.31 -13.20
CA ALA A 167 27.25 49.27 -13.24
C ALA A 167 27.90 49.42 -14.64
N ALA A 168 27.55 48.56 -15.61
CA ALA A 168 28.20 48.53 -16.93
C ALA A 168 27.48 49.32 -18.05
N THR A 169 26.39 50.04 -17.75
CA THR A 169 25.58 50.76 -18.77
C THR A 169 25.70 52.29 -18.74
N LYS A 170 26.74 52.85 -18.10
CA LYS A 170 27.11 54.27 -18.24
C LYS A 170 28.57 54.42 -18.65
N LYS A 171 28.85 54.30 -19.95
CA LYS A 171 29.96 55.02 -20.58
C LYS A 171 29.71 55.21 -22.07
#